data_AF-A0A357CPB7-F1
#
_entry.id   AF-A0A357CPB7-F1
#
_cell.length_a   1.000
_cell.length_b   1.000
_cell.length_c   1.000
_cell.angle_alpha   90.00
_cell.angle_beta   90.00
_cell.angle_gamma   90.00
#
_symmetry.space_group_name_H-M   'P 1'
#
loop_
_entity.id
_entity.type
_entity.pdbx_description
1 polymer ?
#
loop_
_entity_poly.entity_id
_entity_poly.type
_entity_poly.pdbx_seq_one_letter_code
_entity_poly.pdbx_strand_id
1 'polypeptide(L)'
;MLETEVVVSASPHIRGRLSAERIMGLVVFALVPASIAAVYFFGRQALILIIASVVSAVLTEAVTLMLMKRPLTITDGSAVVTGLLLALTLPPTVPVWIPVVGSAFAIIFGKQIYGG
;
A
#
# COMPACT_ATOMS: atom_id res chain seq x y z
N MET A 1 -28.76 34.48 40.91
CA MET A 1 -27.83 34.65 39.78
C MET A 1 -27.03 33.35 39.72
N LEU A 2 -27.49 32.37 38.92
CA LEU A 2 -26.79 31.09 38.74
C LEU A 2 -25.97 31.23 37.47
N GLU A 3 -24.65 31.31 37.60
CA GLU A 3 -23.72 31.31 36.46
C GLU A 3 -23.66 29.88 35.91
N THR A 4 -24.33 29.64 34.79
CA THR A 4 -24.20 28.38 34.05
C THR A 4 -22.87 28.43 33.30
N GLU A 5 -21.87 27.71 33.80
CA GLU A 5 -20.60 27.48 33.09
C GLU A 5 -20.89 26.70 31.79
N VAL A 6 -20.94 27.40 30.67
CA VAL A 6 -21.14 26.78 29.36
C VAL A 6 -19.81 26.17 28.93
N VAL A 7 -19.63 24.88 29.22
CA VAL A 7 -18.49 24.12 28.71
C VAL A 7 -18.64 23.98 27.20
N VAL A 8 -17.84 24.74 26.45
CA VAL A 8 -17.66 24.56 25.00
C VAL A 8 -16.83 23.30 24.79
N SER A 9 -17.49 22.14 24.77
CA SER A 9 -16.84 20.88 24.39
C SER A 9 -16.80 20.76 22.86
N ALA A 10 -15.69 20.25 22.33
CA ALA A 10 -15.61 19.92 20.92
C ALA A 10 -16.70 18.90 20.56
N SER A 11 -17.30 19.03 19.37
CA SER A 11 -18.32 18.10 18.89
C SER A 11 -17.85 16.64 19.05
N PRO A 12 -18.68 15.73 19.55
CA PRO A 12 -18.28 14.36 19.82
C PRO A 12 -17.90 13.67 18.50
N HIS A 13 -16.60 13.55 18.25
CA HIS A 13 -16.07 12.87 17.08
C HIS A 13 -16.17 11.36 17.31
N ILE A 14 -17.28 10.77 16.86
CA ILE A 14 -17.53 9.32 16.94
C ILE A 14 -16.45 8.61 16.13
N ARG A 15 -15.50 7.96 16.82
CA ARG A 15 -14.43 7.19 16.17
C ARG A 15 -15.04 6.02 15.39
N GLY A 16 -14.97 6.08 14.07
CA GLY A 16 -15.33 4.97 13.20
C GLY A 16 -14.38 3.77 13.41
N ARG A 17 -14.89 2.55 13.29
CA ARG A 17 -14.12 1.30 13.47
C ARG A 17 -13.19 0.95 12.30
N LEU A 18 -12.95 1.88 11.38
CA LEU A 18 -12.14 1.67 10.18
C LEU A 18 -10.73 2.19 10.42
N SER A 19 -9.76 1.28 10.58
CA SER A 19 -8.34 1.62 10.58
C SER A 19 -7.78 1.61 9.15
N ALA A 20 -6.69 2.34 8.92
CA ALA A 20 -5.99 2.36 7.64
C ALA A 20 -5.61 0.94 7.18
N GLU A 21 -5.09 0.12 8.09
CA GLU A 21 -4.74 -1.29 7.83
C GLU A 21 -5.95 -2.10 7.34
N ARG A 22 -7.12 -1.89 7.95
CA ARG A 22 -8.36 -2.58 7.54
C ARG A 22 -8.81 -2.12 6.15
N ILE A 23 -8.67 -0.83 5.85
CA ILE A 23 -8.97 -0.29 4.52
C ILE A 23 -8.00 -0.87 3.49
N MET A 24 -6.70 -0.89 3.75
CA MET A 24 -5.71 -1.47 2.84
C MET A 24 -5.96 -2.97 2.62
N GLY A 25 -6.31 -3.72 3.67
CA GLY A 25 -6.71 -5.12 3.54
C GLY A 25 -7.94 -5.32 2.65
N LEU A 26 -8.94 -4.43 2.74
CA LEU A 26 -10.09 -4.44 1.85
C LEU A 26 -9.72 -4.12 0.40
N VAL A 27 -8.77 -3.20 0.17
CA VAL A 27 -8.25 -2.90 -1.17
C VAL A 27 -7.55 -4.12 -1.75
N VAL A 28 -6.67 -4.77 -1.00
CA VAL A 28 -6.01 -6.01 -1.44
C VAL A 28 -7.06 -7.07 -1.79
N PHE A 29 -8.06 -7.26 -0.93
CA PHE A 29 -9.16 -8.20 -1.17
C PHE A 29 -9.94 -7.86 -2.44
N ALA A 30 -10.23 -6.59 -2.69
CA ALA A 30 -10.89 -6.12 -3.90
C ALA A 30 -10.04 -6.31 -5.17
N LEU A 31 -8.71 -6.32 -5.04
CA LEU A 31 -7.77 -6.55 -6.15
C LEU A 31 -7.55 -8.04 -6.46
N VAL A 32 -7.96 -8.97 -5.58
CA VAL A 32 -7.84 -10.42 -5.82
C VAL A 32 -8.53 -10.85 -7.12
N PRO A 33 -9.83 -10.57 -7.37
CA PRO A 33 -10.48 -10.97 -8.63
C PRO A 33 -9.82 -10.36 -9.86
N ALA A 34 -9.35 -9.10 -9.77
CA ALA A 34 -8.62 -8.44 -10.85
C ALA A 34 -7.27 -9.13 -11.13
N SER A 35 -6.55 -9.53 -10.08
CA SER A 35 -5.27 -10.23 -10.19
C SER A 35 -5.46 -11.63 -10.79
N ILE A 36 -6.51 -12.34 -10.40
CA ILE A 36 -6.88 -13.64 -10.99
C ILE A 36 -7.20 -13.48 -12.47
N ALA A 37 -8.00 -12.47 -12.83
CA ALA A 37 -8.32 -12.18 -14.23
C ALA A 37 -7.05 -11.85 -15.03
N ALA A 38 -6.15 -11.03 -14.50
CA ALA A 38 -4.89 -10.70 -15.15
C ALA A 38 -4.04 -11.96 -15.43
N VAL A 39 -3.93 -12.87 -14.45
CA VAL A 39 -3.20 -14.15 -14.64
C VAL A 39 -3.93 -15.06 -15.62
N TYR A 40 -5.27 -15.07 -15.63
CA TYR A 40 -6.04 -15.87 -16.57
C TYR A 40 -5.87 -15.41 -18.03
N PHE A 41 -5.95 -14.09 -18.29
CA PHE A 41 -5.84 -13.54 -19.66
C PHE A 41 -4.40 -13.47 -20.17
N PHE A 42 -3.44 -13.13 -19.31
CA PHE A 42 -2.05 -12.86 -19.70
C PHE A 42 -1.07 -13.96 -19.27
N GLY A 43 -1.55 -14.99 -18.57
CA GLY A 43 -0.79 -16.18 -18.22
C GLY A 43 0.37 -15.92 -17.26
N ARG A 44 1.47 -16.67 -17.47
CA ARG A 44 2.64 -16.70 -16.59
C ARG A 44 3.36 -15.34 -16.49
N GLN A 45 3.32 -14.52 -17.54
CA GLN A 45 4.01 -13.23 -17.53
C GLN A 45 3.41 -12.27 -16.50
N ALA A 46 2.08 -12.16 -16.43
CA ALA A 46 1.41 -11.34 -15.44
C ALA A 46 1.71 -11.80 -14.01
N LEU A 47 1.75 -13.12 -13.76
CA LEU A 47 2.08 -13.65 -12.44
C LEU A 47 3.51 -13.23 -12.01
N ILE A 48 4.49 -13.34 -12.91
CA ILE A 48 5.87 -12.94 -12.61
C ILE A 48 5.94 -11.44 -12.32
N LEU A 49 5.24 -10.60 -13.09
CA LEU A 49 5.21 -9.15 -12.89
C LEU A 49 4.58 -8.76 -11.56
N ILE A 50 3.46 -9.38 -11.20
CA ILE A 50 2.78 -9.16 -9.91
C ILE A 50 3.71 -9.52 -8.76
N ILE A 51 4.30 -10.72 -8.78
CA ILE A 51 5.19 -11.18 -7.71
C ILE A 51 6.42 -10.28 -7.62
N ALA A 52 7.08 -9.99 -8.75
CA ALA A 52 8.28 -9.16 -8.77
C ALA A 52 8.02 -7.75 -8.24
N SER A 53 6.90 -7.13 -8.64
CA SER A 53 6.51 -5.79 -8.18
C SER A 53 6.20 -5.76 -6.69
N VAL A 54 5.40 -6.71 -6.19
CA VAL A 54 4.99 -6.76 -4.77
C VAL A 54 6.19 -7.08 -3.88
N VAL A 55 7.00 -8.07 -4.24
CA VAL A 55 8.20 -8.42 -3.49
C VAL A 55 9.18 -7.25 -3.48
N SER A 56 9.41 -6.61 -4.62
CA SER A 56 10.28 -5.42 -4.70
C SER A 56 9.78 -4.27 -3.83
N ALA A 57 8.48 -3.97 -3.86
CA ALA A 57 7.87 -2.92 -3.04
C ALA A 57 8.08 -3.20 -1.53
N VAL A 58 7.74 -4.40 -1.08
CA VAL A 58 7.85 -4.81 0.34
C VAL A 58 9.30 -4.83 0.79
N LEU A 59 10.22 -5.37 -0.03
CA LEU A 59 11.65 -5.37 0.27
C LEU A 59 12.21 -3.96 0.35
N THR A 60 11.84 -3.09 -0.58
CA THR A 60 12.31 -1.70 -0.58
C THR A 60 11.82 -0.98 0.66
N GLU A 61 10.56 -1.16 1.05
CA GLU A 61 10.03 -0.60 2.28
C GLU A 61 10.80 -1.10 3.51
N ALA A 62 10.98 -2.42 3.62
CA ALA A 62 11.72 -3.01 4.73
C ALA A 62 13.14 -2.45 4.84
N VAL A 63 13.86 -2.37 3.71
CA VAL A 63 15.22 -1.85 3.63
C VAL A 63 15.26 -0.37 4.00
N THR A 64 14.37 0.46 3.44
CA THR A 64 14.32 1.89 3.75
C THR A 64 14.01 2.18 5.22
N LEU A 65 13.05 1.46 5.82
CA LEU A 65 12.71 1.61 7.24
C LEU A 65 13.90 1.20 8.13
N MET A 66 14.60 0.12 7.76
CA MET A 66 15.80 -0.31 8.48
C MET A 66 16.92 0.73 8.38
N LEU A 67 17.14 1.32 7.21
CA LEU A 67 18.11 2.40 7.00
C LEU A 67 17.74 3.67 7.79
N MET A 68 16.45 3.99 7.87
CA MET A 68 15.93 5.12 8.64
C MET A 68 15.84 4.85 10.15
N LYS A 69 16.20 3.65 10.62
CA LYS A 69 16.10 3.20 12.02
C LYS A 69 14.69 3.37 12.60
N ARG A 70 13.66 3.16 11.76
CA ARG A 70 12.25 3.23 12.13
C ARG A 70 11.67 1.84 12.39
N PRO A 71 10.57 1.72 13.16
CA PRO A 71 9.88 0.44 13.31
C PRO A 71 9.43 -0.09 11.95
N LEU A 72 9.44 -1.42 11.80
CA LEU A 72 8.99 -2.09 10.57
C LEU A 72 7.47 -2.06 10.48
N THR A 73 6.92 -1.04 9.81
CA THR A 73 5.48 -0.89 9.55
C THR A 73 5.00 -1.67 8.31
N ILE A 74 5.70 -2.75 7.95
CA ILE A 74 5.39 -3.56 6.75
C ILE A 74 3.98 -4.18 6.83
N THR A 75 3.42 -4.26 8.03
CA THR A 75 2.09 -4.84 8.29
C THR A 75 0.93 -3.95 7.87
N ASP A 76 1.17 -2.69 7.47
CA ASP A 76 0.11 -1.77 7.06
C ASP A 76 -0.55 -2.14 5.72
N GLY A 77 0.07 -3.05 4.95
CA GLY A 77 -0.41 -3.55 3.66
C GLY A 77 -0.28 -2.57 2.49
N SER A 78 0.20 -1.35 2.73
CA SER A 78 0.28 -0.30 1.71
C SER A 78 1.31 -0.61 0.63
N ALA A 79 2.48 -1.14 0.98
CA ALA A 79 3.50 -1.53 -0.01
C ALA A 79 2.99 -2.66 -0.93
N VAL A 80 2.19 -3.57 -0.39
CA VAL A 80 1.54 -4.63 -1.17
C VAL A 80 0.54 -4.03 -2.16
N VAL A 81 -0.29 -3.08 -1.72
CA VAL A 81 -1.23 -2.37 -2.59
C VAL A 81 -0.49 -1.62 -3.68
N THR A 82 0.58 -0.88 -3.35
CA THR A 82 1.39 -0.15 -4.35
C THR A 82 1.99 -1.09 -5.38
N GLY A 83 2.59 -2.21 -4.94
CA GLY A 83 3.16 -3.21 -5.84
C GLY A 83 2.11 -3.87 -6.74
N LEU A 84 0.95 -4.21 -6.19
CA LEU A 84 -0.16 -4.81 -6.94
C LEU A 84 -0.72 -3.84 -8.00
N LEU A 85 -1.05 -2.62 -7.60
CA LEU A 85 -1.59 -1.62 -8.52
C LEU A 85 -0.60 -1.33 -9.65
N LEU A 86 0.68 -1.17 -9.33
CA LEU A 86 1.70 -0.94 -10.34
C LEU A 86 1.78 -2.10 -11.34
N ALA A 87 1.80 -3.35 -10.86
CA ALA A 87 1.83 -4.51 -11.74
C ALA A 87 0.58 -4.63 -12.62
N LEU A 88 -0.61 -4.33 -12.09
CA LEU A 88 -1.87 -4.41 -12.82
C LEU A 88 -2.06 -3.28 -13.84
N THR A 89 -1.32 -2.18 -13.71
CA THR A 89 -1.36 -1.06 -14.67
C THR A 89 -0.40 -1.21 -15.84
N LEU A 90 0.56 -2.14 -15.76
CA LEU A 90 1.56 -2.36 -16.79
C LEU A 90 1.13 -3.44 -17.79
N PRO A 91 1.53 -3.33 -19.07
CA PRO A 91 1.30 -4.41 -20.02
C PRO A 91 2.13 -5.65 -19.64
N PRO A 92 1.62 -6.88 -19.88
CA PRO A 92 2.29 -8.12 -19.45
C PRO A 92 3.58 -8.43 -20.23
N THR A 93 3.82 -7.74 -21.34
CA THR A 93 5.00 -7.91 -22.19
C THR A 93 6.20 -7.11 -21.71
N VAL A 94 6.05 -6.30 -20.65
CA VAL A 94 7.16 -5.50 -20.13
C VAL A 94 8.25 -6.36 -19.50
N PRO A 95 9.52 -5.98 -19.63
CA PRO A 95 10.61 -6.59 -18.88
C PRO A 95 10.39 -6.46 -17.36
N VAL A 96 10.72 -7.52 -16.61
CA VAL A 96 10.51 -7.61 -15.15
C VAL A 96 11.28 -6.55 -14.37
N TRP A 97 12.37 -6.01 -14.90
CA TRP A 97 13.12 -4.94 -14.23
C TRP A 97 12.32 -3.63 -14.10
N ILE A 98 11.36 -3.37 -15.01
CA ILE A 98 10.55 -2.14 -15.00
C ILE A 98 9.68 -2.05 -13.73
N PRO A 99 8.82 -3.03 -13.40
CA PRO A 99 8.04 -2.97 -12.17
C PRO A 99 8.91 -3.03 -10.91
N VAL A 100 10.07 -3.69 -10.95
CA VAL A 100 11.00 -3.73 -9.80
C VAL A 100 11.52 -2.33 -9.50
N VAL A 101 12.05 -1.63 -10.51
CA VAL A 101 12.57 -0.26 -10.33
C VAL A 101 11.42 0.72 -10.04
N GLY A 102 10.30 0.59 -10.73
CA GLY A 102 9.13 1.45 -10.53
C GLY A 102 8.52 1.33 -9.13
N SER A 103 8.37 0.11 -8.62
CA SER A 103 7.90 -0.12 -7.25
C SER A 103 8.89 0.39 -6.21
N ALA A 104 10.19 0.17 -6.40
CA ALA A 104 11.20 0.70 -5.49
C ALA A 104 11.18 2.23 -5.45
N PHE A 105 11.09 2.88 -6.62
CA PHE A 105 10.97 4.34 -6.72
C PHE A 105 9.70 4.85 -6.05
N ALA A 106 8.56 4.21 -6.29
CA ALA A 106 7.28 4.57 -5.67
C ALA A 106 7.34 4.49 -4.14
N ILE A 107 8.00 3.49 -3.58
CA ILE A 107 8.15 3.35 -2.13
C ILE A 107 9.11 4.40 -1.57
N ILE A 108 10.31 4.52 -2.14
CA ILE A 108 11.33 5.46 -1.64
C ILE A 108 10.82 6.90 -1.70
N PHE A 109 10.37 7.33 -2.89
CA PHE A 109 10.01 8.72 -3.13
C PHE A 109 8.54 9.03 -2.82
N GLY A 110 7.65 8.09 -3.09
CA GLY A 110 6.21 8.29 -2.89
C GLY A 110 5.74 8.04 -1.45
N LYS A 111 6.45 7.22 -0.68
CA LYS A 111 6.07 6.91 0.71
C LYS A 111 7.10 7.40 1.74
N GLN A 112 8.35 6.96 1.61
CA GLN A 112 9.33 7.10 2.70
C GLN A 112 9.82 8.54 2.91
N ILE A 113 9.92 9.35 1.84
CA ILE A 113 10.28 10.78 1.97
C ILE A 113 9.27 11.56 2.84
N TYR A 114 8.00 11.17 2.83
CA TYR A 114 6.95 11.83 3.61
C TYR A 114 6.80 11.28 5.03
N GLY A 115 7.65 10.33 5.42
CA GLY A 115 7.70 9.78 6.77
C GLY A 115 7.13 8.39 6.94
N GLY A 116 6.69 7.73 5.86
CA GLY A 116 6.04 6.41 5.93
C GLY A 116 4.53 6.54 5.97
#